data_AF-A0A060PUL7-F1
#
_entry.id   AF-A0A060PUL7-F1
#
_cell.length_a   1.000
_cell.length_b   1.000
_cell.length_c   1.000
_cell.angle_alpha   90.00
_cell.angle_beta   90.00
_cell.angle_gamma   90.00
#
_symmetry.space_group_name_H-M   'P 1'
#
loop_
_entity.id
_entity.type
_entity.pdbx_description
1 polymer ?
#
loop_
_entity_poly.entity_id
_entity_poly.type
_entity_poly.pdbx_seq_one_letter_code
_entity_poly.pdbx_strand_id
1 'polypeptide(L)'
;MAKLPNLTSLSLQNCNINDECIKELVGFPKLTSLSLAGNNISSEGVKELAKLPNLTFLDLSYTNITDEDIKELQNKLPNCRIEFKAIIKPNTEIKPNTDMKYYVGISAAIGLLLGLSTAYLAEELLL
;
A
#
# COMPACT_ATOMS: atom_id res chain seq x y z
N MET A 1 -23.82 12.96 10.24
CA MET A 1 -24.69 12.13 9.37
C MET A 1 -24.13 12.18 7.96
N ALA A 2 -23.84 11.03 7.34
CA ALA A 2 -23.38 10.99 5.96
C ALA A 2 -24.46 11.45 4.98
N LYS A 3 -24.10 12.36 4.07
CA LYS A 3 -25.02 12.96 3.10
C LYS A 3 -25.41 12.03 1.94
N LEU A 4 -24.69 10.90 1.79
CA LEU A 4 -24.93 9.90 0.74
C LEU A 4 -25.07 8.51 1.37
N PRO A 5 -26.21 8.19 2.03
CA PRO A 5 -26.37 6.96 2.83
C PRO A 5 -26.34 5.67 2.00
N ASN A 6 -26.43 5.79 0.66
CA ASN A 6 -26.38 4.68 -0.28
C ASN A 6 -25.09 4.62 -1.10
N LEU A 7 -24.07 5.40 -0.75
CA LEU A 7 -22.79 5.36 -1.43
C LEU A 7 -22.11 4.01 -1.17
N THR A 8 -21.83 3.28 -2.25
CA THR A 8 -21.19 1.95 -2.21
C THR A 8 -19.79 1.94 -2.79
N SER A 9 -19.49 2.87 -3.69
CA SER A 9 -18.18 2.96 -4.34
C SER A 9 -17.71 4.41 -4.37
N LEU A 10 -16.45 4.62 -4.00
CA LEU A 10 -15.84 5.93 -3.94
C LEU A 10 -14.37 5.84 -4.38
N SER A 11 -13.97 6.74 -5.28
CA SER A 11 -12.57 6.92 -5.67
C SER A 11 -12.16 8.34 -5.33
N LEU A 12 -11.07 8.48 -4.56
CA LEU A 12 -10.47 9.75 -4.16
C LEU A 12 -8.96 9.73 -4.43
N GLN A 13 -8.55 9.11 -5.54
CA GLN A 13 -7.14 9.00 -5.90
C GLN A 13 -6.52 10.39 -6.09
N ASN A 14 -5.32 10.61 -5.55
CA ASN A 14 -4.55 11.85 -5.67
C ASN A 14 -5.35 13.13 -5.29
N CYS A 15 -6.22 13.04 -4.28
CA CYS A 15 -7.08 14.13 -3.84
C CYS A 15 -6.57 14.85 -2.58
N ASN A 16 -5.31 14.65 -2.21
CA ASN A 16 -4.71 15.17 -0.99
C ASN A 16 -5.48 14.75 0.29
N ILE A 17 -5.97 13.51 0.28
CA ILE A 17 -6.64 12.90 1.44
C ILE A 17 -5.59 12.60 2.52
N ASN A 18 -5.95 12.83 3.78
CA ASN A 18 -5.16 12.50 4.95
C ASN A 18 -5.99 11.74 5.99
N ASP A 19 -5.37 11.37 7.11
CA ASP A 19 -6.01 10.58 8.18
C ASP A 19 -7.27 11.26 8.77
N GLU A 20 -7.32 12.59 8.83
CA GLU A 20 -8.52 13.31 9.31
C GLU A 20 -9.69 13.14 8.34
N CYS A 21 -9.44 13.19 7.03
CA CYS A 21 -10.47 12.91 6.03
C CYS A 21 -11.02 11.48 6.12
N ILE A 22 -10.19 10.50 6.50
CA ILE A 22 -10.63 9.10 6.69
C ILE A 22 -11.70 8.99 7.77
N LYS A 23 -11.60 9.77 8.85
CA LYS A 23 -12.62 9.79 9.93
C LYS A 23 -14.00 10.24 9.43
N GLU A 24 -14.08 10.99 8.34
CA GLU A 24 -15.36 11.30 7.70
C GLU A 24 -15.84 10.14 6.82
N LEU A 25 -14.92 9.41 6.19
CA LEU A 25 -15.25 8.28 5.30
C LEU A 25 -15.88 7.10 6.06
N VAL A 26 -15.50 6.86 7.33
CA VAL A 26 -16.15 5.82 8.16
C VAL A 26 -17.65 6.09 8.38
N GLY A 27 -18.10 7.33 8.13
CA GLY A 27 -19.51 7.70 8.16
C GLY A 27 -20.38 7.12 7.04
N PHE A 28 -19.79 6.47 6.02
CA PHE A 28 -20.52 5.85 4.91
C PHE A 28 -20.62 4.32 5.09
N PRO A 29 -21.61 3.83 5.84
CA PRO A 29 -21.65 2.44 6.29
C PRO A 29 -21.84 1.42 5.17
N LYS A 30 -22.25 1.85 3.97
CA LYS A 30 -22.49 0.98 2.82
C LYS A 30 -21.33 0.95 1.81
N LEU A 31 -20.20 1.62 2.09
CA LEU A 31 -19.03 1.53 1.21
C LEU A 31 -18.53 0.09 1.15
N THR A 32 -18.42 -0.41 -0.09
CA THR A 32 -17.86 -1.71 -0.42
C THR A 32 -16.58 -1.59 -1.24
N SER A 33 -16.42 -0.49 -1.99
CA SER A 33 -15.24 -0.23 -2.82
C SER A 33 -14.70 1.17 -2.56
N LEU A 34 -13.43 1.24 -2.17
CA LEU A 34 -12.76 2.50 -1.86
C LEU A 34 -11.35 2.53 -2.47
N SER A 35 -11.07 3.53 -3.30
CA SER A 35 -9.69 3.80 -3.75
C SER A 35 -9.19 5.12 -3.20
N LEU A 36 -8.04 5.04 -2.54
CA LEU A 36 -7.34 6.13 -1.88
C LEU A 36 -5.89 6.23 -2.38
N ALA A 37 -5.59 5.67 -3.55
CA ALA A 37 -4.23 5.65 -4.06
C ALA A 37 -3.64 7.06 -4.25
N GLY A 38 -2.35 7.20 -3.97
CA GLY A 38 -1.61 8.46 -4.12
C GLY A 38 -2.00 9.54 -3.11
N ASN A 39 -2.49 9.16 -1.93
CA ASN A 39 -2.82 10.09 -0.85
C ASN A 39 -1.87 9.93 0.35
N ASN A 40 -1.86 10.93 1.24
CA ASN A 40 -1.00 10.95 2.42
C ASN A 40 -1.68 10.28 3.62
N ILE A 41 -1.81 8.96 3.55
CA ILE A 41 -2.40 8.13 4.60
C ILE A 41 -1.28 7.47 5.39
N SER A 42 -1.40 7.49 6.73
CA SER A 42 -0.48 6.83 7.65
C SER A 42 -1.10 5.57 8.28
N SER A 43 -0.33 4.88 9.11
CA SER A 43 -0.80 3.76 9.94
C SER A 43 -2.01 4.12 10.80
N GLU A 44 -2.18 5.39 11.20
CA GLU A 44 -3.36 5.80 11.97
C GLU A 44 -4.62 5.88 11.10
N GLY A 45 -4.51 6.42 9.88
CA GLY A 45 -5.61 6.40 8.91
C GLY A 45 -6.00 4.97 8.54
N VAL A 46 -5.04 4.05 8.48
CA VAL A 46 -5.29 2.61 8.29
C VAL A 46 -6.18 2.01 9.39
N LYS A 47 -5.93 2.31 10.67
CA LYS A 47 -6.78 1.82 11.77
C LYS A 47 -8.21 2.34 11.67
N GLU A 48 -8.40 3.56 11.17
CA GLU A 48 -9.73 4.12 10.92
C GLU A 48 -10.41 3.41 9.75
N LEU A 49 -9.70 3.12 8.65
CA LEU A 49 -10.24 2.37 7.51
C LEU A 49 -10.74 0.97 7.89
N ALA A 50 -10.10 0.32 8.87
CA ALA A 50 -10.53 -0.97 9.39
C ALA A 50 -11.94 -0.96 10.03
N LYS A 51 -12.51 0.23 10.31
CA LYS A 51 -13.86 0.40 10.87
C LYS A 51 -14.96 0.37 9.81
N LEU A 52 -14.62 0.35 8.52
CA LEU A 52 -15.59 0.25 7.43
C LEU A 52 -16.05 -1.22 7.27
N PRO A 53 -17.25 -1.58 7.73
CA PRO A 53 -17.60 -2.99 7.98
C PRO A 53 -17.89 -3.80 6.71
N ASN A 54 -18.10 -3.11 5.58
CA ASN A 54 -18.57 -3.73 4.34
C ASN A 54 -17.56 -3.62 3.20
N LEU A 55 -16.32 -3.15 3.45
CA LEU A 55 -15.30 -3.07 2.41
C LEU A 55 -14.96 -4.47 1.88
N THR A 56 -15.05 -4.60 0.56
CA THR A 56 -14.61 -5.77 -0.21
C THR A 56 -13.45 -5.41 -1.13
N PHE A 57 -13.22 -4.13 -1.40
CA PHE A 57 -12.09 -3.62 -2.14
C PHE A 57 -11.54 -2.33 -1.52
N LEU A 58 -10.23 -2.30 -1.29
CA LEU A 58 -9.50 -1.14 -0.79
C LEU A 58 -8.18 -0.98 -1.53
N ASP A 59 -7.97 0.15 -2.17
CA ASP A 59 -6.70 0.48 -2.84
C ASP A 59 -5.98 1.61 -2.09
N LEU A 60 -4.81 1.27 -1.55
CA LEU A 60 -3.90 2.13 -0.79
C LEU A 60 -2.54 2.25 -1.48
N SER A 61 -2.49 2.02 -2.79
CA SER A 61 -1.26 2.17 -3.57
C SER A 61 -0.68 3.58 -3.44
N TYR A 62 0.64 3.68 -3.37
CA TYR A 62 1.35 4.96 -3.30
C TYR A 62 0.97 5.83 -2.09
N THR A 63 0.73 5.20 -0.93
CA THR A 63 0.52 5.87 0.36
C THR A 63 1.74 5.68 1.28
N ASN A 64 1.74 6.27 2.48
CA ASN A 64 2.85 6.26 3.43
C ASN A 64 2.75 5.12 4.47
N ILE A 65 2.14 3.99 4.10
CA ILE A 65 1.89 2.84 4.98
C ILE A 65 2.91 1.70 4.74
N THR A 66 3.08 0.81 5.70
CA THR A 66 4.03 -0.31 5.65
C THR A 66 3.36 -1.67 5.40
N ASP A 67 4.17 -2.71 5.18
CA ASP A 67 3.67 -4.08 5.06
C ASP A 67 2.97 -4.57 6.35
N GLU A 68 3.41 -4.10 7.51
CA GLU A 68 2.75 -4.38 8.80
C GLU A 68 1.33 -3.79 8.87
N ASP A 69 1.14 -2.56 8.37
CA ASP A 69 -0.17 -1.92 8.30
C ASP A 69 -1.13 -2.72 7.41
N ILE A 70 -0.62 -3.27 6.29
CA ILE A 70 -1.41 -4.14 5.39
C ILE A 70 -1.80 -5.44 6.09
N LYS A 71 -0.87 -6.08 6.81
CA LYS A 71 -1.17 -7.30 7.58
C LYS A 71 -2.24 -7.04 8.64
N GLU A 72 -2.16 -5.91 9.33
CA GLU A 72 -3.19 -5.52 10.30
C GLU A 72 -4.55 -5.34 9.61
N LEU A 73 -4.61 -4.64 8.49
CA LEU A 73 -5.86 -4.48 7.72
C LEU A 73 -6.43 -5.81 7.25
N GLN A 74 -5.59 -6.71 6.72
CA GLN A 74 -6.04 -8.04 6.27
C GLN A 74 -6.64 -8.85 7.43
N ASN A 75 -6.06 -8.75 8.64
CA ASN A 75 -6.62 -9.39 9.82
C ASN A 75 -7.98 -8.81 10.24
N LYS A 76 -8.18 -7.50 10.05
CA LYS A 76 -9.44 -6.82 10.40
C LYS A 76 -10.52 -6.93 9.32
N LEU A 77 -10.11 -7.00 8.07
CA LEU A 77 -10.95 -7.06 6.88
C LEU A 77 -10.62 -8.31 6.04
N PRO A 78 -10.85 -9.53 6.58
CA PRO A 78 -10.38 -10.78 5.97
C PRO A 78 -10.98 -11.08 4.59
N ASN A 79 -12.11 -10.45 4.24
CA ASN A 79 -12.78 -10.60 2.95
C ASN A 79 -12.54 -9.41 2.01
N CYS A 80 -11.72 -8.44 2.40
CA CYS A 80 -11.40 -7.27 1.60
C CYS A 80 -10.16 -7.54 0.75
N ARG A 81 -10.28 -7.35 -0.57
CA ARG A 81 -9.12 -7.30 -1.47
C ARG A 81 -8.41 -5.97 -1.26
N ILE A 82 -7.19 -6.04 -0.74
CA ILE A 82 -6.36 -4.86 -0.47
C ILE A 82 -5.26 -4.77 -1.52
N GLU A 83 -5.22 -3.65 -2.25
CA GLU A 83 -4.14 -3.32 -3.17
C GLU A 83 -3.18 -2.33 -2.51
N PHE A 84 -1.89 -2.67 -2.53
CA PHE A 84 -0.82 -1.88 -1.96
C PHE A 84 0.39 -1.89 -2.88
N LYS A 85 0.98 -0.71 -3.05
CA LYS A 85 2.24 -0.49 -3.76
C LYS A 85 3.00 0.61 -3.06
N ALA A 86 4.14 0.28 -2.47
CA ALA A 86 4.95 1.26 -1.75
C ALA A 86 5.42 2.40 -2.67
N ILE A 87 5.58 3.59 -2.11
CA ILE A 87 6.29 4.68 -2.77
C ILE A 87 7.78 4.28 -2.81
N ILE A 88 8.27 3.92 -3.99
CA ILE A 88 9.71 3.74 -4.21
C ILE A 88 10.32 5.15 -4.24
N LYS A 89 11.01 5.56 -3.17
CA LYS A 89 11.78 6.80 -3.22
C LYS A 89 12.95 6.60 -4.20
N PRO A 90 13.28 7.57 -5.06
CA PRO A 90 14.51 7.50 -5.83
C PRO A 90 15.69 7.38 -4.85
N ASN A 91 16.59 6.44 -5.10
CA ASN A 91 17.77 6.10 -4.27
C ASN A 91 17.49 5.41 -2.92
N THR A 92 16.38 4.70 -2.75
CA THR A 92 16.22 3.81 -1.59
C THR A 92 17.05 2.54 -1.80
N GLU A 93 17.93 2.20 -0.86
CA GLU A 93 18.56 0.87 -0.81
C GLU A 93 17.46 -0.20 -0.76
N ILE A 94 17.37 -1.02 -1.80
CA ILE A 94 16.48 -2.18 -1.82
C ILE A 94 17.12 -3.21 -0.90
N LYS A 95 16.71 -3.23 0.38
CA LYS A 95 17.02 -4.35 1.24
C LYS A 95 16.20 -5.55 0.74
N PRO A 96 16.82 -6.72 0.49
CA PRO A 96 16.08 -7.91 0.12
C PRO A 96 15.27 -8.35 1.34
N ASN A 97 14.04 -7.86 1.46
CA ASN A 97 13.08 -8.40 2.42
C ASN A 97 12.17 -9.42 1.73
N THR A 98 11.78 -10.40 2.52
CA THR A 98 11.38 -11.74 2.10
C THR A 98 9.98 -11.77 1.51
N ASP A 99 9.82 -11.37 0.24
CA ASP A 99 8.82 -11.92 -0.68
C ASP A 99 9.23 -11.65 -2.13
N MET A 100 10.24 -12.40 -2.56
CA MET A 100 10.95 -12.32 -3.84
C MET A 100 10.12 -12.75 -5.07
N LYS A 101 8.79 -12.57 -5.06
CA LYS A 101 7.94 -12.83 -6.24
C LYS A 101 7.83 -11.64 -7.19
N TYR A 102 8.15 -10.44 -6.71
CA TYR A 102 8.05 -9.20 -7.51
C TYR A 102 9.39 -8.69 -8.09
N TYR A 103 10.53 -9.20 -7.62
CA TYR A 103 11.85 -8.59 -7.89
C TYR A 103 12.74 -9.29 -8.93
N VAL A 104 12.35 -10.48 -9.42
CA VAL A 104 13.17 -11.26 -10.37
C VAL A 104 13.38 -10.60 -11.74
N GLY A 105 12.70 -9.49 -12.04
CA GLY A 105 12.85 -8.77 -13.31
C GLY A 105 13.78 -7.55 -13.29
N ILE A 106 14.17 -7.03 -12.11
CA ILE A 106 14.81 -5.69 -12.02
C ILE A 106 16.33 -5.79 -11.79
N SER A 107 16.83 -6.84 -11.12
CA SER A 107 18.27 -6.96 -10.81
C SER A 107 19.15 -7.07 -12.06
N ALA A 108 18.68 -7.75 -13.11
CA ALA A 108 19.41 -7.89 -14.36
C ALA A 108 19.59 -6.57 -15.13
N ALA A 109 18.64 -5.62 -14.98
CA ALA A 109 18.69 -4.35 -15.70
C ALA A 109 19.61 -3.32 -15.03
N ILE A 110 19.74 -3.35 -13.69
CA ILE A 110 20.54 -2.37 -12.95
C ILE A 110 22.05 -2.62 -13.12
N GLY A 111 22.49 -3.89 -13.19
CA GLY A 111 23.90 -4.22 -13.44
C GLY A 111 24.42 -3.70 -14.77
N LEU A 112 23.56 -3.63 -15.80
CA LEU A 112 23.92 -3.13 -17.13
C LEU A 112 23.99 -1.59 -17.21
N LEU A 113 23.33 -0.85 -16.31
CA LEU A 113 23.25 0.61 -16.35
C LEU A 113 24.35 1.33 -15.55
N LEU A 114 25.02 0.65 -14.60
CA LEU A 114 26.03 1.27 -13.74
C LEU A 114 27.48 0.83 -14.01
N GLY A 115 27.72 -0.07 -14.97
CA GLY A 115 29.08 -0.48 -15.35
C GLY A 115 29.89 -1.12 -14.21
N LEU A 116 29.24 -1.58 -13.15
CA LEU A 116 29.90 -2.22 -12.01
C LEU A 116 30.26 -3.65 -12.38
N SER A 117 31.56 -3.94 -12.32
CA SER A 117 32.16 -5.26 -12.55
C SER A 117 31.44 -6.35 -11.73
N THR A 118 31.29 -7.54 -12.31
CA THR A 118 30.65 -8.74 -11.74
C THR A 118 31.32 -9.27 -10.46
N ALA A 119 32.36 -8.61 -9.95
CA ALA A 119 33.11 -9.01 -8.76
C ALA A 119 32.29 -8.90 -7.45
N TYR A 120 31.17 -8.18 -7.42
CA TYR A 120 30.38 -7.99 -6.19
C TYR A 120 29.44 -9.17 -5.86
N LEU A 121 29.33 -10.19 -6.73
CA LEU A 121 28.40 -11.31 -6.57
C LEU A 121 29.01 -12.56 -5.90
N ALA A 122 30.29 -12.54 -5.50
CA ALA A 122 30.98 -13.75 -5.05
C ALA A 122 31.01 -13.98 -3.52
N GLU A 123 30.72 -12.99 -2.67
CA GLU A 123 30.94 -13.14 -1.21
C GLU A 123 29.69 -13.40 -0.34
N GLU A 124 28.47 -13.38 -0.89
CA GLU A 124 27.23 -13.66 -0.10
C GLU A 124 26.65 -15.06 -0.31
N LEU A 125 27.49 -16.07 -0.53
CA LEU A 125 27.06 -17.49 -0.61
C LEU A 125 27.67 -18.41 0.44
N LEU A 126 28.31 -17.87 1.49
CA LEU A 126 28.87 -18.69 2.58
C LEU A 126 28.88 -17.93 3.92
N LEU A 127 27.70 -17.87 4.58
CA LEU A 127 27.48 -18.06 6.03
C LEU A 127 26.00 -17.84 6.40
#